data_AF-A0A1I9G9U5-F1
#
_entry.id   AF-A0A1I9G9U5-F1
#
_cell.length_a   1.000
_cell.length_b   1.000
_cell.length_c   1.000
_cell.angle_alpha   90.00
_cell.angle_beta   90.00
_cell.angle_gamma   90.00
#
_symmetry.space_group_name_H-M   'P 1'
#
loop_
_entity.id
_entity.type
_entity.pdbx_description
1 polymer ?
#
loop_
_entity_poly.entity_id
_entity_poly.type
_entity_poly.pdbx_seq_one_letter_code
_entity_poly.pdbx_strand_id
1 'polypeptide(L)'
;DGFAQIHLPSTERPSGAQITVILSAYSPNGLIYFRGNQENGDFVCLELREGHVVFRINLGDDSYALVKSKKSSYADGRSHTVRVIRNYDKIHLQVDDESDRNSATIPGENAKLNINGDDHFVGGIPPGFNTTAFRNFDIHWNEFFGCIQSVRPSQ
;
A
#
# COMPACT_ATOMS: atom_id res chain seq x y z
N ASP A 1 -18.81 6.57 -0.55
CA ASP A 1 -18.48 5.48 -1.47
C ASP A 1 -17.47 5.97 -2.51
N GLY A 2 -16.29 6.39 -2.04
CA GLY A 2 -15.20 6.86 -2.89
C GLY A 2 -14.14 5.78 -3.07
N PHE A 3 -14.24 4.97 -4.12
CA PHE A 3 -13.14 4.10 -4.56
C PHE A 3 -12.95 4.22 -6.07
N ALA A 4 -11.76 3.87 -6.55
CA ALA A 4 -11.51 3.60 -7.95
C ALA A 4 -10.90 2.20 -8.09
N GLN A 5 -11.41 1.43 -9.05
CA GLN A 5 -10.82 0.17 -9.49
C GLN A 5 -10.14 0.39 -10.83
N ILE A 6 -8.86 0.04 -10.91
CA ILE A 6 -8.05 0.17 -12.11
C ILE A 6 -7.59 -1.23 -12.52
N HIS A 7 -7.83 -1.59 -13.77
CA HIS A 7 -7.38 -2.85 -14.34
C HIS A 7 -6.04 -2.64 -15.07
N LEU A 8 -4.94 -3.10 -14.48
CA LEU A 8 -3.58 -2.94 -15.04
C LEU A 8 -2.88 -4.29 -15.11
N PRO A 9 -2.57 -4.78 -16.33
CA PRO A 9 -1.76 -5.99 -16.51
C PRO A 9 -0.46 -5.86 -15.75
N SER A 10 -0.30 -6.69 -14.71
CA SER A 10 0.80 -6.55 -13.78
C SER A 10 1.58 -7.85 -13.68
N THR A 11 2.74 -7.90 -14.35
CA THR A 11 3.71 -8.98 -14.15
C THR A 11 4.56 -8.68 -12.92
N GLU A 12 4.21 -9.31 -11.80
CA GLU A 12 4.95 -9.16 -10.55
C GLU A 12 6.39 -9.65 -10.71
N ARG A 13 7.37 -8.74 -10.55
CA ARG A 13 8.79 -9.08 -10.60
C ARG A 13 9.34 -9.27 -9.19
N PRO A 14 9.92 -10.44 -8.88
CA PRO A 14 10.54 -10.68 -7.57
C PRO A 14 11.69 -9.69 -7.24
N SER A 15 12.33 -9.15 -8.29
CA SER A 15 13.54 -8.33 -8.20
C SER A 15 13.30 -6.83 -8.01
N GLY A 16 12.06 -6.34 -8.10
CA GLY A 16 11.80 -4.92 -7.91
C GLY A 16 10.38 -4.49 -8.23
N ALA A 17 9.76 -3.75 -7.31
CA ALA A 17 8.47 -3.10 -7.52
C ALA A 17 8.49 -1.70 -6.91
N GLN A 18 7.77 -0.76 -7.49
CA GLN A 18 7.64 0.59 -6.98
C GLN A 18 6.19 1.06 -7.08
N ILE A 19 5.74 1.80 -6.06
CA ILE A 19 4.44 2.47 -6.06
C ILE A 19 4.72 3.94 -5.76
N THR A 20 4.24 4.83 -6.63
CA THR A 20 4.28 6.28 -6.40
C THR A 20 2.87 6.84 -6.36
N VAL A 21 2.54 7.54 -5.28
CA VAL A 21 1.23 8.19 -5.08
C VAL A 21 1.43 9.67 -4.81
N ILE A 22 0.60 10.50 -5.42
CA ILE A 22 0.48 11.92 -5.08
C ILE A 22 -0.92 12.12 -4.49
N LEU A 23 -1.01 12.61 -3.26
CA LEU A 23 -2.26 12.73 -2.52
C LEU A 23 -2.29 13.98 -1.63
N SER A 24 -3.49 14.45 -1.30
CA SER A 24 -3.76 15.35 -0.18
C SER A 24 -4.84 14.73 0.70
N ALA A 25 -4.64 14.72 2.02
CA ALA A 25 -5.54 14.05 2.96
C ALA A 25 -6.11 15.01 4.00
N TYR A 26 -7.38 14.82 4.32
CA TYR A 26 -8.12 15.57 5.35
C TYR A 26 -8.54 14.70 6.54
N SER A 27 -8.25 13.39 6.49
CA SER A 27 -8.47 12.44 7.58
C SER A 27 -7.16 11.73 7.93
N PRO A 28 -6.87 11.48 9.22
CA PRO A 28 -5.69 10.72 9.64
C PRO A 28 -5.77 9.23 9.32
N ASN A 29 -6.92 8.73 8.89
CA ASN A 29 -7.14 7.33 8.55
C ASN A 29 -7.82 7.20 7.19
N GLY A 30 -7.41 6.20 6.40
CA GLY A 30 -8.07 5.85 5.15
C GLY A 30 -7.18 5.06 4.19
N LEU A 31 -7.80 4.19 3.39
CA LEU A 31 -7.11 3.33 2.44
C LEU A 31 -6.66 4.12 1.21
N ILE A 32 -5.35 4.21 0.95
CA ILE A 32 -4.83 4.93 -0.23
C ILE A 32 -4.81 4.00 -1.44
N TYR A 33 -4.21 2.82 -1.30
CA TYR A 33 -4.03 1.86 -2.39
C TYR A 33 -4.00 0.43 -1.86
N PHE A 34 -4.67 -0.49 -2.54
CA PHE A 34 -4.68 -1.90 -2.20
C PHE A 34 -4.65 -2.77 -3.45
N ARG A 35 -3.86 -3.85 -3.38
CA ARG A 35 -3.90 -4.97 -4.32
C ARG A 35 -3.68 -6.24 -3.52
N GLY A 36 -4.51 -7.26 -3.71
CA GLY A 36 -4.35 -8.52 -2.99
C GLY A 36 -5.13 -9.67 -3.60
N ASN A 37 -4.74 -10.89 -3.23
CA ASN A 37 -5.37 -12.12 -3.68
C ASN A 37 -6.14 -12.77 -2.53
N GLN A 38 -7.44 -12.95 -2.75
CA GLN A 38 -8.38 -13.44 -1.73
C GLN A 38 -8.24 -14.95 -1.48
N GLU A 39 -7.50 -15.69 -2.31
CA GLU A 39 -7.29 -17.13 -2.17
C GLU A 39 -6.07 -17.46 -1.30
N ASN A 40 -4.93 -16.80 -1.55
CA ASN A 40 -3.67 -17.07 -0.84
C ASN A 40 -3.32 -16.01 0.22
N GLY A 41 -3.99 -14.84 0.22
CA GLY A 41 -3.75 -13.77 1.18
C GLY A 41 -2.53 -12.90 0.87
N ASP A 42 -1.88 -13.05 -0.29
CA ASP A 42 -0.80 -12.17 -0.72
C ASP A 42 -1.36 -10.77 -1.02
N PHE A 43 -0.70 -9.71 -0.56
CA PHE A 43 -1.16 -8.35 -0.81
C PHE A 43 -0.06 -7.29 -0.67
N VAL A 44 -0.36 -6.11 -1.22
CA VAL A 44 0.27 -4.84 -0.90
C VAL A 44 -0.79 -3.82 -0.52
N CYS A 45 -0.52 -3.04 0.52
CA CYS A 45 -1.43 -2.04 1.04
C CYS A 45 -0.66 -0.76 1.39
N LEU A 46 -1.20 0.37 0.98
CA LEU A 46 -0.79 1.70 1.39
C LEU A 46 -2.00 2.40 2.02
N GLU A 47 -1.85 2.91 3.23
CA GLU A 47 -2.93 3.58 3.96
C GLU A 47 -2.39 4.75 4.79
N LEU A 48 -3.31 5.63 5.19
CA LEU A 48 -3.10 6.50 6.34
C LEU A 48 -3.57 5.79 7.60
N ARG A 49 -2.73 5.83 8.63
CA ARG A 49 -3.06 5.34 9.97
C ARG A 49 -2.55 6.31 11.01
N GLU A 50 -3.48 6.89 11.77
CA GLU A 50 -3.19 7.87 12.82
C GLU A 50 -2.31 9.03 12.31
N GLY A 51 -2.55 9.45 11.06
CA GLY A 51 -1.82 10.52 10.38
C GLY A 51 -0.60 10.05 9.60
N HIS A 52 -0.05 8.88 9.90
CA HIS A 52 1.15 8.39 9.22
C HIS A 52 0.82 7.64 7.94
N VAL A 53 1.73 7.70 6.97
CA VAL A 53 1.70 6.82 5.80
C VAL A 53 2.27 5.47 6.21
N VAL A 54 1.51 4.40 5.97
CA VAL A 54 1.89 3.03 6.30
C VAL A 54 1.79 2.15 5.07
N PHE A 55 2.89 1.45 4.76
CA PHE A 55 2.92 0.41 3.75
C PHE A 55 3.02 -0.96 4.40
N ARG A 56 2.21 -1.91 3.93
CA ARG A 56 2.22 -3.32 4.33
C ARG A 56 2.34 -4.21 3.11
N ILE A 57 3.06 -5.31 3.26
CA ILE A 57 3.16 -6.36 2.25
C ILE A 57 3.13 -7.73 2.92
N ASN A 58 2.40 -8.67 2.29
CA ASN A 58 2.42 -10.09 2.64
C ASN A 58 2.73 -10.90 1.38
N LEU A 59 3.71 -11.79 1.50
CA LEU A 59 4.14 -12.72 0.45
C LEU A 59 3.81 -14.18 0.78
N GLY A 60 3.12 -14.45 1.90
CA GLY A 60 2.90 -15.80 2.42
C GLY A 60 4.07 -16.32 3.26
N ASP A 61 3.94 -17.51 3.85
CA ASP A 61 5.00 -18.21 4.59
C ASP A 61 5.80 -17.34 5.59
N ASP A 62 5.06 -16.59 6.43
CA ASP A 62 5.60 -15.65 7.42
C ASP A 62 6.40 -14.46 6.84
N SER A 63 6.44 -14.29 5.51
CA SER A 63 7.04 -13.15 4.81
C SER A 63 6.10 -11.94 4.78
N TYR A 64 5.88 -11.35 5.95
CA TYR A 64 5.12 -10.12 6.16
C TYR A 64 6.00 -8.98 6.68
N ALA A 65 5.80 -7.77 6.15
CA ALA A 65 6.45 -6.57 6.68
C ALA A 65 5.56 -5.33 6.63
N LEU A 66 5.90 -4.39 7.51
CA LEU A 66 5.28 -3.07 7.61
C LEU A 66 6.38 -2.02 7.70
N VAL A 67 6.22 -0.92 6.97
CA VAL A 67 7.04 0.29 7.12
C VAL A 67 6.13 1.51 7.24
N LYS A 68 6.49 2.41 8.16
CA LYS A 68 5.72 3.60 8.53
C LYS A 68 6.57 4.86 8.37
N SER A 69 5.98 5.96 7.94
CA SER A 69 6.63 7.27 7.86
C SER A 69 7.02 7.78 9.27
N LYS A 70 8.10 8.55 9.35
CA LYS A 70 8.65 9.16 10.57
C LYS A 70 7.84 10.35 11.05
N LYS A 71 7.39 11.22 10.15
CA LYS A 71 6.57 12.39 10.48
C LYS A 71 5.24 11.92 11.07
N SER A 72 4.77 12.67 12.06
CA SER A 72 3.56 12.36 12.83
C SER A 72 2.26 12.41 12.04
N SER A 73 2.17 13.26 11.01
CA SER A 73 0.95 13.35 10.21
C SER A 73 1.14 13.89 8.79
N TYR A 74 0.36 13.34 7.87
CA TYR A 74 0.16 13.72 6.48
C TYR A 74 -1.29 14.08 6.15
N ALA A 75 -2.16 14.11 7.15
CA ALA A 75 -3.54 14.57 7.04
C ALA A 75 -3.65 16.09 7.29
N ASP A 76 -2.83 16.87 6.60
CA ASP A 76 -2.72 18.33 6.76
C ASP A 76 -3.32 19.12 5.58
N GLY A 77 -4.01 18.44 4.67
CA GLY A 77 -4.67 19.01 3.50
C GLY A 77 -3.71 19.45 2.38
N ARG A 78 -2.39 19.33 2.55
CA ARG A 78 -1.40 19.65 1.52
C ARG A 78 -1.13 18.45 0.62
N SER A 79 -0.57 18.73 -0.54
CA SER A 79 -0.14 17.70 -1.47
C SER A 79 1.17 17.07 -0.99
N HIS A 80 1.20 15.74 -0.94
CA HIS A 80 2.33 14.92 -0.56
C HIS A 80 2.66 13.89 -1.64
N THR A 81 3.94 13.58 -1.79
CA THR A 81 4.39 12.51 -2.69
C THR A 81 4.90 11.33 -1.89
N VAL A 82 4.19 10.20 -1.98
CA VAL A 82 4.58 8.94 -1.36
C VAL A 82 5.28 8.06 -2.39
N ARG A 83 6.45 7.52 -2.04
CA ARG A 83 7.18 6.54 -2.85
C ARG A 83 7.48 5.32 -2.00
N VAL A 84 7.05 4.16 -2.48
CA VAL A 84 7.44 2.86 -1.94
C VAL A 84 8.27 2.15 -3.00
N ILE A 85 9.46 1.69 -2.63
CA ILE A 85 10.34 0.91 -3.50
C ILE A 85 10.67 -0.38 -2.76
N ARG A 86 10.36 -1.51 -3.37
CA ARG A 86 10.78 -2.83 -2.93
C ARG A 86 11.92 -3.31 -3.81
N ASN A 87 13.01 -3.75 -3.19
CA ASN A 87 14.14 -4.41 -3.84
C ASN A 87 14.42 -5.71 -3.09
N TYR A 88 14.03 -6.85 -3.69
CA TYR A 88 14.01 -8.17 -3.03
C TYR A 88 13.22 -8.16 -1.71
N ASP A 89 13.91 -8.31 -0.58
CA ASP A 89 13.41 -8.31 0.78
C ASP A 89 13.38 -6.91 1.41
N LYS A 90 14.01 -5.91 0.80
CA LYS A 90 14.08 -4.55 1.36
C LYS A 90 12.96 -3.67 0.83
N ILE A 91 12.30 -2.97 1.73
CA ILE A 91 11.29 -1.97 1.44
C ILE A 91 11.84 -0.61 1.87
N HIS A 92 11.73 0.38 0.99
CA HIS A 92 11.97 1.78 1.26
C HIS A 92 10.67 2.55 1.09
N LEU A 93 10.23 3.22 2.15
CA LEU A 93 9.14 4.19 2.13
C LEU A 93 9.74 5.58 2.27
N GLN A 94 9.34 6.49 1.38
CA GLN A 94 9.69 7.89 1.43
C GLN A 94 8.42 8.71 1.25
N VAL A 95 8.26 9.75 2.07
CA VAL A 95 7.20 10.74 1.88
C VAL A 95 7.82 12.12 1.77
N ASP A 96 7.54 12.80 0.65
CA ASP A 96 8.12 14.06 0.23
C ASP A 96 9.65 14.01 0.00
N ASP A 97 10.46 14.10 1.05
CA ASP A 97 11.92 14.22 0.98
C ASP A 97 12.64 13.13 1.80
N GLU A 98 13.97 13.07 1.70
CA GLU A 98 14.78 12.02 2.36
C GLU A 98 14.72 12.08 3.90
N SER A 99 14.30 13.19 4.50
CA SER A 99 14.18 13.30 5.96
C SER A 99 13.12 12.35 6.51
N ASP A 100 12.06 12.08 5.71
CA ASP A 100 11.05 11.07 5.99
C ASP A 100 11.19 9.81 5.12
N ARG A 101 12.43 9.36 4.96
CA ARG A 101 12.71 8.02 4.46
C ARG A 101 12.82 7.03 5.60
N ASN A 102 12.08 5.92 5.52
CA ASN A 102 12.16 4.78 6.41
C ASN A 102 12.27 3.47 5.62
N SER A 103 12.74 2.40 6.26
CA SER A 103 12.94 1.11 5.60
C SER A 103 12.55 -0.05 6.50
N ALA A 104 12.17 -1.18 5.89
CA ALA A 104 11.94 -2.44 6.56
C ALA A 104 12.48 -3.60 5.72
N THR A 105 12.79 -4.72 6.37
CA THR A 105 13.15 -5.97 5.71
C THR A 105 12.00 -6.96 5.86
N ILE A 106 11.64 -7.62 4.77
CA ILE A 106 10.67 -8.71 4.73
C ILE A 106 11.37 -9.96 5.27
N PRO A 107 10.91 -10.55 6.38
CA PRO A 107 11.48 -11.78 6.91
C PRO A 107 11.09 -12.99 6.03
N GLY A 108 11.67 -14.15 6.34
CA GLY A 108 11.37 -15.40 5.64
C GLY A 108 12.07 -15.52 4.27
N GLU A 109 11.79 -16.62 3.58
CA GLU A 109 12.43 -16.96 2.30
C GLU A 109 11.55 -16.64 1.08
N ASN A 110 10.25 -16.39 1.29
CA ASN A 110 9.33 -16.16 0.20
C ASN A 110 9.47 -14.73 -0.35
N ALA A 111 9.84 -14.62 -1.62
CA ALA A 111 10.08 -13.35 -2.30
C ALA A 111 9.01 -13.03 -3.36
N LYS A 112 8.03 -13.90 -3.60
CA LYS A 112 7.07 -13.73 -4.69
C LYS A 112 5.76 -13.13 -4.16
N LEU A 113 5.28 -12.11 -4.87
CA LEU A 113 3.94 -11.57 -4.64
C LEU A 113 2.99 -12.23 -5.65
N ASN A 114 2.15 -13.15 -5.20
CA ASN A 114 1.33 -13.99 -6.08
C ASN A 114 -0.12 -13.49 -6.10
N ILE A 115 -0.35 -12.41 -6.84
CA ILE A 115 -1.69 -11.85 -6.99
C ILE A 115 -2.31 -12.30 -8.31
N ASN A 116 -3.33 -13.15 -8.23
CA ASN A 116 -4.11 -13.59 -9.39
C ASN A 116 -5.10 -12.48 -9.77
N GLY A 117 -4.77 -11.69 -10.79
CA GLY A 117 -5.66 -10.65 -11.33
C GLY A 117 -5.03 -9.26 -11.38
N ASP A 118 -5.61 -8.41 -12.22
CA ASP A 118 -5.07 -7.10 -12.57
C ASP A 118 -5.80 -5.95 -11.87
N ASP A 119 -6.55 -6.24 -10.80
CA ASP A 119 -7.36 -5.26 -10.10
C ASP A 119 -6.55 -4.51 -9.04
N HIS A 120 -6.49 -3.19 -9.20
CA HIS A 120 -5.90 -2.25 -8.25
C HIS A 120 -7.00 -1.37 -7.67
N PHE A 121 -7.05 -1.26 -6.35
CA PHE A 121 -8.03 -0.45 -5.64
C PHE A 121 -7.36 0.81 -5.09
N VAL A 122 -8.01 1.96 -5.27
CA VAL A 122 -7.51 3.28 -4.86
C VAL A 122 -8.59 4.01 -4.07
N GLY A 123 -8.23 4.58 -2.93
CA GLY A 123 -9.13 5.37 -2.08
C GLY A 123 -10.14 4.55 -1.26
N GLY A 124 -10.32 3.27 -1.58
CA GLY A 124 -11.30 2.40 -0.94
C GLY A 124 -11.38 1.06 -1.69
N ILE A 125 -12.33 0.21 -1.29
CA ILE A 125 -12.64 -1.07 -1.94
C ILE A 125 -14.13 -1.13 -2.34
N PRO A 126 -14.50 -1.93 -3.35
CA PRO A 126 -15.90 -2.10 -3.73
C PRO A 126 -16.77 -2.62 -2.59
N PRO A 127 -18.05 -2.22 -2.52
CA PRO A 127 -19.01 -2.86 -1.64
C PRO A 127 -19.05 -4.38 -1.86
N GLY A 128 -18.94 -5.16 -0.79
CA GLY A 128 -18.92 -6.63 -0.87
C GLY A 128 -17.56 -7.25 -1.21
N PHE A 129 -16.49 -6.46 -1.34
CA PHE A 129 -15.14 -7.00 -1.44
C PHE A 129 -14.82 -7.86 -0.19
N ASN A 130 -14.47 -9.14 -0.38
CA ASN A 130 -14.20 -10.07 0.70
C ASN A 130 -12.80 -9.81 1.30
N THR A 131 -12.76 -9.36 2.56
CA THR A 131 -11.51 -9.06 3.28
C THR A 131 -11.01 -10.19 4.19
N THR A 132 -11.68 -11.35 4.18
CA THR A 132 -11.41 -12.46 5.13
C THR A 132 -9.97 -12.94 5.09
N ALA A 133 -9.37 -13.03 3.90
CA ALA A 133 -7.98 -13.45 3.70
C ALA A 133 -6.96 -12.50 4.35
N PHE A 134 -7.35 -11.25 4.60
CA PHE A 134 -6.46 -10.20 5.08
C PHE A 134 -6.71 -9.81 6.55
N ARG A 135 -7.63 -10.48 7.24
CA ARG A 135 -8.12 -10.09 8.58
C ARG A 135 -7.03 -10.04 9.66
N ASN A 136 -5.93 -10.77 9.48
CA ASN A 136 -4.84 -10.86 10.45
C ASN A 136 -3.81 -9.72 10.33
N PHE A 137 -3.93 -8.85 9.31
CA PHE A 137 -2.92 -7.82 9.00
C PHE A 137 -3.31 -6.40 9.41
N ASP A 138 -4.45 -6.26 10.09
CA ASP A 138 -4.89 -4.99 10.68
C ASP A 138 -4.88 -3.83 9.65
N ILE A 139 -5.50 -4.09 8.49
CA ILE A 139 -5.70 -3.13 7.41
C ILE A 139 -6.97 -2.33 7.68
N HIS A 140 -6.90 -1.00 7.58
CA HIS A 140 -8.06 -0.13 7.69
C HIS A 140 -8.72 0.05 6.32
N TRP A 141 -9.91 -0.52 6.17
CA TRP A 141 -10.70 -0.48 4.94
C TRP A 141 -11.57 0.77 4.79
N ASN A 142 -11.44 1.74 5.70
CA ASN A 142 -12.17 3.00 5.64
C ASN A 142 -11.81 3.78 4.38
N GLU A 143 -12.81 4.45 3.81
CA GLU A 143 -12.62 5.32 2.65
C GLU A 143 -11.60 6.43 2.95
N PHE A 144 -10.76 6.71 1.96
CA PHE A 144 -9.83 7.82 2.01
C PHE A 144 -10.57 9.15 1.85
N PHE A 145 -10.43 10.02 2.84
CA PHE A 145 -10.98 11.37 2.79
C PHE A 145 -9.90 12.36 2.36
N GLY A 146 -9.90 12.70 1.07
CA GLY A 146 -8.86 13.53 0.44
C GLY A 146 -8.95 13.50 -1.08
N CYS A 147 -7.88 13.93 -1.74
CA CYS A 147 -7.68 13.80 -3.17
C CYS A 147 -6.47 12.90 -3.46
N ILE A 148 -6.63 11.91 -4.33
CA ILE A 148 -5.50 11.12 -4.86
C ILE A 148 -5.32 11.56 -6.31
N GLN A 149 -4.30 12.37 -6.57
CA GLN A 149 -4.04 12.96 -7.88
C GLN A 149 -3.43 11.95 -8.86
N SER A 150 -2.61 11.02 -8.36
CA SER A 150 -1.92 10.05 -9.20
C SER A 150 -1.57 8.81 -8.39
N VAL A 151 -1.73 7.64 -9.00
CA VAL A 151 -1.21 6.35 -8.52
C VAL A 151 -0.46 5.70 -9.68
N ARG A 152 0.81 5.37 -9.45
CA ARG A 152 1.70 4.77 -10.45
C ARG A 152 2.40 3.55 -9.84
N PRO A 153 1.80 2.36 -9.95
CA PRO A 153 2.52 1.12 -9.71
C PRO A 153 3.42 0.84 -10.92
N SER A 154 4.67 0.44 -10.66
CA SER A 154 5.59 -0.08 -11.65
C SER A 154 6.15 -1.40 -11.11
N GLN A 155 5.96 -2.47 -11.87
CA GLN A 155 6.38 -3.82 -11.53
C GLN A 155 7.34 -4.35 -12.59
#